data_AF-A0AAP2G8B1-F1
#
_entry.id   AF-A0AAP2G8B1-F1
#
_cell.length_a   1.000
_cell.length_b   1.000
_cell.length_c   1.000
_cell.angle_alpha   90.00
_cell.angle_beta   90.00
_cell.angle_gamma   90.00
#
_symmetry.space_group_name_H-M   'P 1'
#
loop_
_entity.id
_entity.type
_entity.pdbx_description
1 polymer ?
#
loop_
_entity_poly.entity_id
_entity_poly.type
_entity_poly.pdbx_seq_one_letter_code
_entity_poly.pdbx_strand_id
1 'polypeptide(L)' 'MAVLLLALGLVCVLEGLVLALMPGRLEELLEWFSSTPLEARRLIGLIALCFGAGLVALSGWIGG' A
#
# COMPACT_ATOMS: atom_id res chain seq x y z
N MET A 1 1.18 -15.15 15.63
CA MET A 1 -0.29 -14.95 15.44
C MET A 1 -0.75 -13.52 15.69
N ALA A 2 -0.42 -12.87 16.81
CA ALA A 2 -0.90 -11.50 17.09
C ALA A 2 -0.47 -10.45 16.05
N VAL A 3 0.76 -10.51 15.53
CA VAL A 3 1.27 -9.58 14.51
C VAL A 3 0.49 -9.67 13.19
N LEU A 4 0.01 -10.86 12.82
CA LEU A 4 -0.81 -11.06 11.62
C LEU A 4 -2.17 -10.35 11.74
N LEU A 5 -2.82 -10.48 12.90
CA LEU A 5 -4.08 -9.78 13.19
C LEU A 5 -3.88 -8.25 13.20
N LEU A 6 -2.76 -7.77 13.77
CA LEU A 6 -2.42 -6.35 13.75
C LEU A 6 -2.20 -5.84 12.32
N ALA A 7 -1.41 -6.55 11.51
CA ALA A 7 -1.15 -6.16 10.13
C ALA A 7 -2.44 -6.11 9.30
N LEU A 8 -3.30 -7.12 9.42
CA LEU A 8 -4.60 -7.13 8.76
C LEU A 8 -5.50 -5.98 9.25
N GLY A 9 -5.56 -5.75 10.56
CA GLY A 9 -6.33 -4.65 11.13
C GLY A 9 -5.88 -3.28 10.62
N LEU A 10 -4.56 -3.06 10.54
CA LEU A 10 -3.98 -1.83 10.01
C LEU A 10 -4.33 -1.63 8.52
N VAL A 11 -4.22 -2.69 7.70
CA VAL A 11 -4.62 -2.62 6.28
C VAL A 11 -6.10 -2.27 6.16
N CYS A 12 -6.98 -2.92 6.93
CA CYS A 12 -8.41 -2.61 6.91
C CYS A 12 -8.71 -1.17 7.35
N VAL A 13 -8.02 -0.67 8.39
CA VAL A 13 -8.19 0.72 8.85
C VAL A 13 -7.74 1.70 7.78
N LEU A 14 -6.56 1.50 7.17
CA LEU A 14 -6.04 2.41 6.15
C LEU A 14 -6.92 2.41 4.89
N GLU A 15 -7.26 1.24 4.35
CA GLU A 15 -8.12 1.12 3.17
C GLU A 15 -9.53 1.68 3.46
N GLY A 16 -10.11 1.35 4.61
CA GLY A 16 -11.40 1.86 5.04
C GLY A 16 -11.40 3.37 5.23
N LEU A 17 -10.30 3.96 5.71
CA LEU A 17 -10.16 5.40 5.88
C LEU A 17 -10.16 6.12 4.54
N VAL A 18 -9.42 5.60 3.55
CA VAL A 18 -9.39 6.16 2.20
C VAL A 18 -10.79 6.12 1.58
N LEU A 19 -11.48 4.99 1.70
CA LEU A 19 -12.87 4.83 1.22
C LEU A 19 -13.87 5.73 1.96
N ALA A 20 -13.72 5.90 3.27
CA ALA A 20 -14.68 6.64 4.09
C ALA A 20 -14.52 8.17 3.98
N LEU A 21 -13.29 8.68 3.92
CA LEU A 21 -13.03 10.13 3.90
C LEU A 21 -12.91 10.72 2.50
N MET A 22 -12.40 9.96 1.54
CA MET A 22 -12.05 10.49 0.22
C MET A 22 -12.31 9.47 -0.91
N PRO A 23 -13.56 9.01 -1.09
CA PRO A 23 -13.91 8.03 -2.11
C PRO A 23 -13.55 8.50 -3.54
N GLY A 24 -13.81 9.77 -3.89
CA GLY A 24 -13.53 10.28 -5.24
C GLY A 24 -12.04 10.33 -5.62
N ARG A 25 -11.13 10.42 -4.63
CA ARG A 25 -9.68 10.41 -4.88
C ARG A 25 -9.20 9.03 -5.35
N LEU A 26 -9.85 7.96 -4.89
CA LEU A 26 -9.54 6.61 -5.36
C LEU A 26 -9.92 6.42 -6.82
N GLU A 27 -11.08 6.95 -7.23
CA GLU A 27 -11.54 6.89 -8.61
C GLU A 27 -10.57 7.61 -9.56
N GLU A 28 -10.18 8.85 -9.22
CA GLU A 28 -9.18 9.63 -9.97
C GLU A 28 -7.83 8.89 -10.09
N LEU A 29 -7.37 8.28 -8.98
CA LEU A 29 -6.14 7.49 -8.98
C LEU A 29 -6.26 6.23 -9.84
N LEU A 30 -7.41 5.55 -9.82
CA LEU A 30 -7.65 4.37 -10.66
C LEU A 30 -7.75 4.72 -12.14
N GLU A 31 -8.35 5.84 -12.50
CA GLU A 31 -8.39 6.36 -13.87
C GLU A 31 -6.98 6.69 -14.37
N TRP A 32 -6.18 7.36 -13.55
CA TRP A 32 -4.78 7.62 -13.87
C TRP A 32 -3.97 6.32 -13.99
N PHE A 33 -4.15 5.38 -13.06
CA PHE A 33 -3.46 4.10 -13.11
C PHE A 33 -3.88 3.26 -14.31
N SER A 34 -5.16 3.32 -14.71
CA SER A 34 -5.72 2.59 -15.84
C SER A 34 -5.41 3.22 -17.21
N SER A 35 -5.01 4.49 -17.26
CA SER A 35 -4.48 5.14 -18.47
C SER A 35 -2.95 5.00 -18.62
N THR A 36 -2.25 4.56 -17.56
CA THR A 36 -0.81 4.32 -17.56
C THR A 36 -0.44 3.04 -18.32
N PRO A 37 0.68 2.96 -19.08
CA PRO A 37 1.09 1.74 -19.78
C PRO A 37 1.45 0.59 -18.81
N LEU A 38 1.29 -0.66 -19.26
CA LEU A 38 1.49 -1.87 -18.43
C LEU A 38 2.88 -1.93 -17.79
N GLU A 39 3.93 -1.58 -18.54
CA GLU A 39 5.31 -1.54 -18.06
C GLU A 39 5.46 -0.65 -16.82
N ALA A 40 4.90 0.57 -16.89
CA ALA A 40 4.96 1.54 -15.80
C ALA A 40 4.13 1.08 -14.59
N ARG A 41 2.96 0.46 -14.80
CA ARG A 41 2.18 -0.13 -13.68
C ARG A 41 2.97 -1.20 -12.93
N ARG A 42 3.66 -2.08 -13.67
CA ARG A 42 4.52 -3.11 -13.07
C ARG A 42 5.66 -2.48 -12.28
N LEU A 43 6.27 -1.43 -12.82
CA LEU A 43 7.37 -0.71 -12.17
C LEU A 43 6.90 -0.02 -10.88
N ILE A 44 5.74 0.63 -10.88
CA ILE A 44 5.14 1.23 -9.68
C ILE A 44 4.90 0.15 -8.61
N GLY A 45 4.32 -0.99 -8.99
CA GLY A 45 4.10 -2.11 -8.08
C GLY A 45 5.40 -2.67 -7.50
N LEU A 46 6.45 -2.82 -8.31
CA LEU A 46 7.76 -3.28 -7.85
C LEU A 46 8.43 -2.28 -6.90
N ILE A 47 8.34 -0.99 -7.18
CA ILE A 47 8.86 0.06 -6.29
C ILE A 47 8.13 0.01 -4.94
N ALA A 48 6.80 -0.04 -4.95
CA ALA A 48 5.99 -0.12 -3.74
C ALA A 48 6.33 -1.37 -2.91
N LEU A 49 6.49 -2.53 -3.57
CA LEU A 49 6.88 -3.78 -2.94
C LEU A 49 8.27 -3.69 -2.30
N CYS A 50 9.28 -3.25 -3.06
CA CYS A 50 10.65 -3.13 -2.56
C CYS A 50 10.75 -2.13 -1.42
N PHE A 51 10.05 -1.00 -1.52
CA PHE A 51 10.03 0.02 -0.47
C PHE A 51 9.35 -0.51 0.80
N GLY A 52 8.18 -1.14 0.68
CA GLY A 52 7.46 -1.73 1.82
C GLY A 52 8.26 -2.85 2.49
N ALA A 53 8.84 -3.76 1.70
CA ALA A 53 9.70 -4.82 2.22
C ALA A 53 10.95 -4.24 2.91
N GLY A 54 11.54 -3.19 2.34
CA GLY A 54 12.66 -2.46 2.93
C GLY A 54 12.31 -1.83 4.28
N LEU A 55 11.14 -1.20 4.41
CA LEU A 55 10.66 -0.64 5.69
C LEU A 55 10.40 -1.72 6.74
N VAL A 56 9.80 -2.85 6.34
CA VAL A 56 9.58 -3.99 7.25
C VAL A 56 10.90 -4.60 7.70
N ALA A 57 11.88 -4.71 6.80
CA ALA A 57 13.22 -5.13 7.19
C ALA A 57 13.82 -4.11 8.17
N LEU A 58 13.85 -2.82 7.82
CA LEU A 58 14.41 -1.76 8.64
C LEU A 58 13.80 -1.70 10.05
N SER A 59 12.50 -1.92 10.20
CA SER A 59 11.85 -1.93 11.52
C SER A 59 12.37 -3.06 12.41
N GLY A 60 12.72 -4.21 11.83
CA GLY A 60 13.39 -5.30 12.53
C GLY A 60 14.83 -4.98 12.93
N TRP A 61 15.54 -4.14 12.17
CA TRP A 61 16.91 -3.70 12.50
C TRP A 61 16.93 -2.61 13.58
N ILE A 62 15.90 -1.75 13.63
CA ILE A 62 15.81 -0.64 14.60
C ILE A 62 15.14 -1.10 15.91
N GLY A 63 14.19 -2.03 15.83
CA GLY A 63 13.40 -2.50 16.96
C GLY A 63 13.88 -3.81 17.61
N GLY A 64 14.96 -4.41 17.09
CA GLY A 64 15.68 -5.54 17.71
C GLY A 64 16.82 -5.08 18.60
#